data_AF-A0A2N2NX90-F1
#
_entry.id   AF-A0A2N2NX90-F1
#
_cell.length_a   1.000
_cell.length_b   1.000
_cell.length_c   1.000
_cell.angle_alpha   90.00
_cell.angle_beta   90.00
_cell.angle_gamma   90.00
#
_symmetry.space_group_name_H-M   'P 1'
#
loop_
_entity.id
_entity.type
_entity.pdbx_description
1 polymer ?
#
loop_
_entity_poly.entity_id
_entity_poly.type
_entity_poly.pdbx_seq_one_letter_code
_entity_poly.pdbx_strand_id
1 'polypeptide(L)'
;MKNNKLYVQIRSKKLGILLMDARLSKKISVEDISKQTGIAENRLILFENGSISPSLPELEILAYTYNLPMNHFWGRKILQSDANNEFNEKFQTLLKIRNKIIGTNIKSKRQESEISSEKLAEKCEIDKDQLSKFESGEEEIPVPILEIIAKCLNCQIEDFFDNQGIIGAWRKENAEISSLKELPQEFREFITKPINAPYLDLAMKLSELDVQKLRMVAEGLLEITL
;
A
#
# COMPACT_ATOMS: atom_id res chain seq x y z
N MET A 1 31.36 21.52 -26.11
CA MET A 1 32.15 20.77 -25.08
C MET A 1 32.04 21.34 -23.66
N LYS A 2 32.09 22.67 -23.42
CA LYS A 2 31.92 23.26 -22.06
C LYS A 2 30.57 22.91 -21.40
N ASN A 3 29.48 22.88 -22.17
CA ASN A 3 28.14 22.58 -21.65
C ASN A 3 27.98 21.13 -21.15
N ASN A 4 28.65 20.15 -21.76
CA ASN A 4 28.52 18.75 -21.35
C ASN A 4 29.27 18.48 -20.02
N LYS A 5 30.44 19.09 -19.82
CA LYS A 5 31.17 18.99 -18.54
C LYS A 5 30.38 19.63 -17.40
N LEU A 6 29.82 20.81 -17.63
CA LEU A 6 28.97 21.49 -16.65
C LEU A 6 27.69 20.69 -16.37
N TYR A 7 27.07 20.11 -17.41
CA TYR A 7 25.93 19.21 -17.25
C TYR A 7 26.26 18.02 -16.35
N VAL A 8 27.38 17.32 -16.61
CA VAL A 8 27.82 16.19 -15.80
C VAL A 8 28.03 16.59 -14.34
N GLN A 9 28.66 17.74 -14.08
CA GLN A 9 28.87 18.25 -12.72
C GLN A 9 27.54 18.54 -11.99
N ILE A 10 26.65 19.31 -12.62
CA ILE A 10 25.34 19.64 -12.04
C ILE A 10 24.54 18.36 -11.79
N ARG A 11 24.57 17.43 -12.75
CA ARG A 11 23.84 16.16 -12.65
C ARG A 11 24.39 15.26 -11.55
N SER A 12 25.71 15.18 -11.41
CA SER A 12 26.37 14.42 -10.33
C SER A 12 25.98 14.95 -8.96
N LYS A 13 25.95 16.27 -8.78
CA LYS A 13 25.49 16.91 -7.54
C LYS A 13 24.02 16.62 -7.22
N LYS A 14 23.14 16.75 -8.22
CA LYS A 14 21.72 16.42 -8.04
C LYS A 14 21.51 14.94 -7.69
N LEU A 15 22.21 14.05 -8.38
CA LEU A 15 22.14 12.61 -8.12
C LEU A 15 22.64 12.27 -6.72
N GLY A 16 23.74 12.89 -6.28
CA GLY A 16 24.27 12.71 -4.93
C GLY A 16 23.27 13.10 -3.84
N ILE A 17 22.58 14.24 -4.01
CA ILE A 17 21.52 14.66 -3.08
C ILE A 17 20.39 13.62 -3.02
N LEU A 18 19.94 13.10 -4.15
CA LEU A 18 18.88 12.08 -4.20
C LEU A 18 19.33 10.75 -3.57
N LEU A 19 20.59 10.35 -3.75
CA LEU A 19 21.14 9.15 -3.12
C LEU A 19 21.23 9.30 -1.60
N MET A 20 21.69 10.46 -1.14
CA MET A 20 21.77 10.77 0.29
C MET A 20 20.38 10.79 0.93
N ASP A 21 19.41 11.46 0.30
CA ASP A 21 18.02 11.50 0.76
C ASP A 21 17.38 10.10 0.76
N ALA A 22 17.59 9.31 -0.29
CA ALA A 22 17.15 7.92 -0.35
C ALA A 22 17.68 7.10 0.84
N ARG A 23 18.98 7.18 1.11
CA ARG A 23 19.60 6.48 2.24
C ARG A 23 19.03 6.95 3.59
N LEU A 24 18.93 8.25 3.79
CA LEU A 24 18.43 8.82 5.05
C LEU A 24 16.94 8.51 5.26
N SER A 25 16.12 8.49 4.20
CA SER A 25 14.71 8.10 4.27
C SER A 25 14.52 6.66 4.75
N LYS A 26 15.47 5.77 4.44
CA LYS A 26 15.50 4.39 4.92
C LYS A 26 16.23 4.22 6.26
N LYS A 27 16.83 5.28 6.80
CA LYS A 27 17.62 5.28 8.04
C LYS A 27 18.77 4.26 8.02
N ILE A 28 19.39 4.06 6.86
CA ILE A 28 20.50 3.12 6.69
C ILE A 28 21.84 3.87 6.76
N SER A 29 22.87 3.28 7.37
CA SER A 29 24.22 3.86 7.41
C SER A 29 24.99 3.61 6.10
N VAL A 30 26.05 4.37 5.85
CA VAL A 30 26.91 4.13 4.66
C VAL A 30 27.62 2.78 4.76
N GLU A 31 28.01 2.37 5.97
CA GLU A 31 28.64 1.08 6.25
C GLU A 31 27.71 -0.08 5.88
N ASP A 32 26.44 0.00 6.26
CA ASP A 32 25.45 -1.05 5.95
C ASP A 32 25.21 -1.16 4.44
N ILE A 33 25.12 -0.03 3.72
CA ILE A 33 25.00 -0.02 2.25
C ILE A 33 26.25 -0.63 1.61
N SER A 34 27.44 -0.30 2.11
CA SER A 34 28.69 -0.88 1.62
C SER A 34 28.70 -2.41 1.76
N LYS A 35 28.31 -2.92 2.94
CA LYS A 35 28.19 -4.36 3.19
C LYS A 35 27.15 -5.04 2.30
N GLN A 36 26.02 -4.40 2.03
CA GLN A 36 24.93 -4.96 1.22
C GLN A 36 25.24 -4.95 -0.29
N THR A 37 25.87 -3.88 -0.78
CA THR A 37 26.08 -3.64 -2.20
C THR A 37 27.46 -4.03 -2.70
N GLY A 38 28.44 -4.18 -1.80
CA GLY A 38 29.85 -4.35 -2.13
C GLY A 38 30.55 -3.07 -2.61
N ILE A 39 29.85 -1.93 -2.65
CA ILE A 39 30.42 -0.64 -3.04
C ILE A 39 31.15 -0.04 -1.83
N ALA A 40 32.45 0.23 -1.96
CA ALA A 40 33.25 0.78 -0.88
C ALA A 40 32.68 2.10 -0.32
N GLU A 41 32.73 2.26 1.00
CA GLU A 41 32.16 3.40 1.73
C GLU A 41 32.66 4.75 1.21
N ASN A 42 33.96 4.85 0.92
CA ASN A 42 34.56 6.06 0.36
C ASN A 42 33.91 6.46 -0.97
N ARG A 43 33.57 5.47 -1.81
CA ARG A 43 32.93 5.68 -3.11
C ARG A 43 31.48 6.10 -2.95
N LEU A 44 30.75 5.50 -2.00
CA LEU A 44 29.39 5.92 -1.63
C LEU A 44 29.36 7.38 -1.16
N ILE A 45 30.30 7.78 -0.30
CA ILE A 45 30.42 9.18 0.16
C ILE A 45 30.69 10.13 -1.02
N LEU A 46 31.55 9.72 -1.96
CA LEU A 46 31.84 10.48 -3.18
C LEU A 46 30.64 10.57 -4.14
N PHE A 47 29.74 9.58 -4.12
CA PHE A 47 28.45 9.66 -4.82
C PHE A 47 27.52 10.67 -4.16
N GLU A 48 27.31 10.56 -2.84
CA GLU A 48 26.38 11.44 -2.09
C GLU A 48 26.80 12.90 -2.15
N ASN A 49 28.11 13.19 -2.07
CA ASN A 49 28.60 14.55 -2.21
C ASN A 49 28.68 15.03 -3.69
N GLY A 50 28.38 14.16 -4.66
CA GLY A 50 28.34 14.43 -6.09
C GLY A 50 29.69 14.77 -6.71
N SER A 51 30.80 14.30 -6.14
CA SER A 51 32.15 14.44 -6.70
C SER A 51 32.36 13.49 -7.89
N ILE A 52 31.79 12.29 -7.79
CA ILE A 52 31.68 11.33 -8.89
C ILE A 52 30.23 10.86 -8.98
N SER A 53 29.84 10.29 -10.12
CA SER A 53 28.54 9.65 -10.28
C SER A 53 28.69 8.13 -10.27
N PRO A 54 27.70 7.39 -9.75
CA PRO A 54 27.64 5.94 -9.95
C PRO A 54 27.46 5.61 -11.43
N SER A 55 27.96 4.45 -11.83
CA SER A 55 27.58 3.80 -13.08
C SER A 55 26.11 3.33 -13.02
N LEU A 56 25.54 2.96 -14.16
CA LEU A 56 24.17 2.46 -14.21
C LEU A 56 23.96 1.21 -13.34
N PRO A 57 24.82 0.16 -13.38
CA PRO A 57 24.66 -1.00 -12.50
C PRO A 57 24.78 -0.66 -11.02
N GLU A 58 25.71 0.23 -10.64
CA GLU A 58 25.82 0.70 -9.25
C GLU A 58 24.53 1.42 -8.82
N LEU A 59 23.95 2.24 -9.70
CA LEU A 59 22.71 2.95 -9.43
C LEU A 59 21.50 2.00 -9.36
N GLU A 60 21.45 0.95 -10.19
CA GLU A 60 20.42 -0.09 -10.14
C GLU A 60 20.47 -0.89 -8.82
N ILE A 61 21.67 -1.28 -8.39
CA ILE A 61 21.88 -1.94 -7.09
C ILE A 61 21.45 -1.04 -5.94
N LEU A 62 21.81 0.24 -5.99
CA LEU A 62 21.40 1.23 -4.99
C LEU A 62 19.87 1.44 -5.01
N ALA A 63 19.25 1.54 -6.19
CA ALA A 63 17.80 1.66 -6.34
C ALA A 63 17.06 0.45 -5.74
N TYR A 64 17.54 -0.76 -6.02
CA TYR A 64 17.04 -2.00 -5.44
C TYR A 64 17.19 -1.99 -3.92
N THR A 65 18.37 -1.63 -3.41
CA THR A 65 18.67 -1.59 -1.97
C THR A 65 17.79 -0.58 -1.23
N TYR A 66 17.53 0.58 -1.85
CA TYR A 66 16.62 1.60 -1.30
C TYR A 66 15.15 1.29 -1.56
N ASN A 67 14.81 0.22 -2.27
CA ASN A 67 13.44 -0.08 -2.72
C ASN A 67 12.77 1.14 -3.39
N LEU A 68 13.47 1.75 -4.35
CA LEU A 68 13.02 2.91 -5.12
C LEU A 68 13.03 2.60 -6.62
N PRO A 69 12.03 3.09 -7.37
CA PRO A 69 12.02 2.93 -8.83
C PRO A 69 13.12 3.79 -9.46
N MET A 70 13.70 3.29 -10.55
CA MET A 70 14.87 3.91 -11.19
C MET A 70 14.63 5.37 -11.62
N ASN A 71 13.41 5.68 -12.07
CA ASN A 71 13.00 7.02 -12.48
C ASN A 71 13.10 8.07 -11.36
N HIS A 72 13.09 7.67 -10.09
CA HIS A 72 13.29 8.57 -8.94
C HIS A 72 14.59 9.36 -9.09
N PHE A 73 15.67 8.70 -9.50
CA PHE A 73 16.99 9.32 -9.62
C PHE A 73 17.12 10.32 -10.77
N TRP A 74 16.15 10.39 -11.68
CA TRP A 74 16.02 11.41 -12.72
C TRP A 74 15.04 12.53 -12.37
N GLY A 75 14.30 12.39 -11.27
CA GLY A 75 13.34 13.37 -10.78
C GLY A 75 13.96 14.52 -9.99
N ARG A 76 13.10 15.27 -9.31
CA ARG A 76 13.46 16.37 -8.40
C ARG A 76 12.85 16.21 -7.00
N LYS A 77 12.16 15.10 -6.74
CA LYS A 77 11.38 14.88 -5.51
C LYS A 77 12.28 14.29 -4.44
N ILE A 78 12.37 14.97 -3.30
CA ILE A 78 13.04 14.53 -2.07
C ILE A 78 12.00 13.78 -1.21
N LEU A 79 12.42 12.74 -0.50
CA LEU A 79 11.61 11.82 0.29
C LEU A 79 11.41 12.33 1.73
N GLN A 80 12.41 12.98 2.31
CA GLN A 80 12.27 13.62 3.62
C GLN A 80 11.58 14.99 3.47
N SER A 81 10.31 15.07 3.86
CA SER A 81 9.58 16.33 4.07
C SER A 81 9.18 16.46 5.55
N ASP A 82 9.24 17.68 6.10
CA ASP A 82 9.04 18.10 7.52
C ASP A 82 7.65 17.80 8.15
N ALA A 83 6.96 16.75 7.73
CA ALA A 83 5.57 16.44 8.09
C ALA A 83 5.38 15.70 9.43
N ASN A 84 6.46 15.40 10.17
CA ASN A 84 6.40 14.40 11.24
C ASN A 84 5.63 14.81 12.51
N ASN A 85 5.58 16.11 12.85
CA ASN A 85 4.95 16.54 14.11
C ASN A 85 3.42 16.75 13.99
N GLU A 86 2.94 17.34 12.89
CA GLU A 86 1.50 17.57 12.67
C GLU A 86 0.72 16.24 12.46
N PHE A 87 1.40 15.22 11.97
CA PHE A 87 0.80 13.90 11.74
C PHE A 87 0.49 13.14 13.03
N ASN A 88 1.32 13.30 14.07
CA ASN A 88 1.17 12.57 15.34
C ASN A 88 -0.13 12.94 16.08
N GLU A 89 -0.48 14.23 16.14
CA GLU A 89 -1.74 14.67 16.78
C GLU A 89 -2.98 14.21 15.99
N LYS A 90 -2.89 14.16 14.66
CA LYS A 90 -3.96 13.64 13.79
C LYS A 90 -4.19 12.14 14.01
N PHE A 91 -3.13 11.36 14.24
CA PHE A 91 -3.26 9.92 14.49
C PHE A 91 -3.96 9.61 15.82
N GLN A 92 -3.67 10.33 16.89
CA GLN A 92 -4.34 10.14 18.18
C GLN A 92 -5.85 10.35 18.07
N THR A 93 -6.26 11.38 17.31
CA THR A 93 -7.67 11.65 17.03
C THR A 93 -8.28 10.54 16.19
N LEU A 94 -7.56 10.07 15.17
CA LEU A 94 -8.01 8.98 14.30
C LEU A 94 -8.25 7.68 15.09
N LEU A 95 -7.35 7.30 15.99
CA LEU A 95 -7.48 6.10 16.83
C LEU A 95 -8.78 6.14 17.66
N LYS A 96 -9.04 7.26 18.34
CA LYS A 96 -10.27 7.45 19.13
C LYS A 96 -11.54 7.32 18.28
N ILE A 97 -11.56 7.92 17.09
CA ILE A 97 -12.69 7.82 16.17
C ILE A 97 -12.88 6.37 15.73
N ARG A 98 -11.79 5.67 15.39
CA ARG A 98 -11.86 4.28 14.93
C ARG A 98 -12.34 3.32 16.03
N ASN A 99 -11.89 3.46 17.27
CA ASN A 99 -12.39 2.63 18.37
C ASN A 99 -13.91 2.79 18.56
N LYS A 100 -14.43 4.03 18.47
CA LYS A 100 -15.88 4.28 18.51
C LYS A 100 -16.64 3.64 17.35
N ILE A 101 -16.10 3.73 16.13
CA ILE A 101 -16.74 3.10 14.96
C ILE A 101 -16.77 1.58 15.12
N ILE A 102 -15.67 0.96 15.57
CA ILE A 102 -15.61 -0.48 15.79
C ILE A 102 -16.61 -0.89 16.88
N GLY A 103 -16.63 -0.20 18.02
CA GLY A 103 -17.60 -0.44 19.09
C GLY A 103 -19.05 -0.33 18.62
N THR A 104 -19.35 0.70 17.84
CA THR A 104 -20.69 0.88 17.23
C THR A 104 -21.03 -0.26 16.28
N ASN A 105 -20.08 -0.73 15.46
CA ASN A 105 -20.29 -1.86 14.55
C ASN A 105 -20.55 -3.17 15.30
N ILE A 106 -19.84 -3.43 16.40
CA ILE A 106 -20.08 -4.60 17.27
C ILE A 106 -21.51 -4.52 17.80
N LYS A 107 -21.89 -3.36 18.35
CA LYS A 107 -23.23 -3.13 18.88
C LYS A 107 -24.32 -3.33 17.83
N SER A 108 -24.15 -2.78 16.63
CA SER A 108 -25.09 -2.95 15.52
C SER A 108 -25.22 -4.42 15.11
N LYS A 109 -24.11 -5.13 14.87
CA LYS A 109 -24.13 -6.56 14.50
C LYS A 109 -24.74 -7.43 15.59
N ARG A 110 -24.49 -7.11 16.85
CA ARG A 110 -25.11 -7.78 18.00
C ARG A 110 -26.63 -7.58 17.99
N GLN A 111 -27.10 -6.35 17.74
CA GLN A 111 -28.53 -6.03 17.65
C GLN A 111 -29.19 -6.69 16.44
N GLU A 112 -28.55 -6.70 15.28
CA GLU A 112 -28.99 -7.41 14.06
C GLU A 112 -29.10 -8.92 14.28
N SER A 113 -28.24 -9.49 15.13
CA SER A 113 -28.27 -10.89 15.51
C SER A 113 -29.20 -11.18 16.70
N GLU A 114 -29.92 -10.16 17.20
CA GLU A 114 -30.83 -10.25 18.36
C GLU A 114 -30.18 -10.80 19.65
N ILE A 115 -28.87 -10.60 19.82
CA ILE A 115 -28.11 -11.07 21.00
C ILE A 115 -28.09 -9.96 22.06
N SER A 116 -28.40 -10.28 23.33
CA SER A 116 -28.26 -9.31 24.43
C SER A 116 -26.79 -9.07 24.78
N SER A 117 -26.48 -7.93 25.41
CA SER A 117 -25.10 -7.63 25.83
C SER A 117 -24.57 -8.69 26.82
N GLU A 118 -25.42 -9.13 27.77
CA GLU A 118 -25.10 -10.20 28.71
C GLU A 118 -24.76 -11.50 27.99
N LYS A 119 -25.57 -11.87 26.98
CA LYS A 119 -25.38 -13.12 26.26
C LYS A 119 -24.14 -13.12 25.38
N LEU A 120 -23.79 -11.97 24.79
CA LEU A 120 -22.55 -11.85 24.04
C LEU A 120 -21.34 -11.90 24.97
N ALA A 121 -21.37 -11.19 26.10
CA ALA A 121 -20.29 -11.19 27.09
C ALA A 121 -20.01 -12.61 27.60
N GLU A 122 -21.06 -13.37 27.94
CA GLU A 122 -20.96 -14.77 28.34
C GLU A 122 -20.35 -15.65 27.24
N LYS A 123 -20.81 -15.51 25.98
CA LYS A 123 -20.29 -16.27 24.84
C LYS A 123 -18.82 -15.98 24.54
N CYS A 124 -18.39 -14.73 24.74
CA CYS A 124 -17.04 -14.27 24.49
C CYS A 124 -16.10 -14.48 25.69
N GLU A 125 -16.62 -14.96 26.83
CA GLU A 125 -15.88 -15.07 28.09
C GLU A 125 -15.25 -13.74 28.55
N ILE A 126 -15.98 -12.63 28.37
CA ILE A 126 -15.58 -11.29 28.80
C ILE A 126 -16.58 -10.71 29.79
N ASP A 127 -16.13 -9.77 30.61
CA ASP A 127 -17.02 -9.05 31.51
C ASP A 127 -18.01 -8.15 30.75
N LYS A 128 -19.25 -8.08 31.23
CA LYS A 128 -20.32 -7.30 30.59
C LYS A 128 -20.02 -5.80 30.59
N ASP A 129 -19.45 -5.27 31.66
CA ASP A 129 -19.09 -3.86 31.73
C ASP A 129 -17.94 -3.57 30.78
N GLN A 130 -17.01 -4.52 30.63
CA GLN A 130 -15.93 -4.42 29.64
C GLN A 130 -16.47 -4.43 28.20
N LEU A 131 -17.40 -5.34 27.86
CA LEU A 131 -18.07 -5.33 26.55
C LEU A 131 -18.78 -3.99 26.30
N SER A 132 -19.42 -3.43 27.33
CA SER A 132 -20.14 -2.16 27.21
C SER A 132 -19.18 -0.99 26.91
N LYS A 133 -17.99 -0.97 27.53
CA LYS A 133 -16.94 0.03 27.24
C LYS A 133 -16.34 -0.12 25.85
N PHE A 134 -16.22 -1.35 25.37
CA PHE A 134 -15.82 -1.62 23.98
C PHE A 134 -16.88 -1.09 23.00
N GLU A 135 -18.16 -1.38 23.23
CA GLU A 135 -19.26 -0.91 22.38
C GLU A 135 -19.41 0.61 22.36
N SER A 136 -19.08 1.31 23.46
CA SER A 136 -19.09 2.78 23.52
C SER A 136 -17.81 3.43 22.97
N GLY A 137 -16.75 2.64 22.78
CA GLY A 137 -15.42 3.12 22.38
C GLY A 137 -14.70 3.89 23.49
N GLU A 138 -15.07 3.67 24.75
CA GLU A 138 -14.38 4.19 25.94
C GLU A 138 -13.08 3.42 26.21
N GLU A 139 -13.07 2.12 25.90
CA GLU A 139 -11.91 1.24 26.02
C GLU A 139 -11.49 0.72 24.65
N GLU A 140 -10.19 0.64 24.41
CA GLU A 140 -9.63 0.09 23.17
C GLU A 140 -9.83 -1.43 23.16
N ILE A 141 -10.14 -2.00 21.99
CA ILE A 141 -10.44 -3.43 21.86
C ILE A 141 -9.18 -4.16 21.37
N PRO A 142 -8.57 -5.05 22.17
CA PRO A 142 -7.48 -5.89 21.70
C PRO A 142 -7.93 -6.78 20.53
N VAL A 143 -7.07 -6.92 19.51
CA VAL A 143 -7.39 -7.70 18.30
C VAL A 143 -7.85 -9.13 18.61
N PRO A 144 -7.20 -9.91 19.50
CA PRO A 144 -7.67 -11.26 19.82
C PRO A 144 -9.08 -11.28 20.43
N ILE A 145 -9.44 -10.26 21.22
CA ILE A 145 -10.79 -10.13 21.78
C ILE A 145 -11.78 -9.78 20.66
N LEU A 146 -11.40 -8.88 19.75
CA LEU A 146 -12.22 -8.55 18.60
C LEU A 146 -12.46 -9.78 17.69
N GLU A 147 -11.47 -10.65 17.52
CA GLU A 147 -11.61 -11.93 16.79
C GLU A 147 -12.60 -12.88 17.47
N ILE A 148 -12.58 -12.98 18.81
CA ILE A 148 -13.55 -13.76 19.57
C ILE A 148 -14.95 -13.18 19.38
N ILE A 149 -15.11 -11.86 19.52
CA ILE A 149 -16.38 -11.17 19.31
C ILE A 149 -16.91 -11.41 17.89
N ALA A 150 -16.05 -11.30 16.87
CA ALA A 150 -16.42 -11.55 15.48
C ALA A 150 -16.95 -12.97 15.29
N LYS A 151 -16.24 -13.98 15.82
CA LYS A 151 -16.68 -15.39 15.80
C LYS A 151 -18.01 -15.59 16.50
N CYS A 152 -18.21 -15.01 17.69
CA CYS A 152 -19.45 -15.12 18.45
C CYS A 152 -20.65 -14.43 17.77
N LEU A 153 -20.40 -13.39 16.97
CA LEU A 153 -21.37 -12.68 16.14
C LEU A 153 -21.51 -13.29 14.73
N ASN A 154 -20.83 -14.40 14.44
CA ASN A 154 -20.83 -15.06 13.14
C ASN A 154 -20.47 -14.11 11.98
N CYS A 155 -19.50 -13.23 12.21
CA CYS A 155 -19.00 -12.29 11.21
C CYS A 155 -17.48 -12.41 11.06
N GLN A 156 -16.95 -11.80 10.00
CA GLN A 156 -15.51 -11.85 9.71
C GLN A 156 -14.80 -10.67 10.35
N ILE A 157 -13.51 -10.82 10.69
CA ILE A 157 -12.73 -9.74 11.31
C ILE A 157 -12.58 -8.54 10.36
N GLU A 158 -12.59 -8.82 9.06
CA GLU A 158 -12.54 -7.87 7.95
C GLU A 158 -13.74 -6.90 7.97
N ASP A 159 -14.87 -7.28 8.54
CA ASP A 159 -16.05 -6.41 8.66
C ASP A 159 -15.79 -5.18 9.54
N PHE A 160 -14.77 -5.24 10.40
CA PHE A 160 -14.37 -4.14 11.28
C PHE A 160 -13.27 -3.26 10.68
N PHE A 161 -12.74 -3.60 9.50
CA PHE A 161 -11.68 -2.84 8.86
C PHE A 161 -12.14 -1.42 8.47
N ASP A 162 -11.19 -0.48 8.43
CA ASP A 162 -11.47 0.88 7.97
C ASP A 162 -11.77 0.89 6.48
N ASN A 163 -12.92 1.41 6.07
CA ASN A 163 -13.32 1.46 4.67
C ASN A 163 -13.35 2.86 4.06
N GLN A 164 -13.23 3.90 4.88
CA GLN A 164 -13.46 5.29 4.48
C GLN A 164 -12.28 6.22 4.82
N GLY A 165 -11.44 5.86 5.79
CA GLY A 165 -10.27 6.64 6.17
C GLY A 165 -9.08 6.46 5.23
N ILE A 166 -8.08 7.32 5.41
CA ILE A 166 -6.80 7.29 4.66
C ILE A 166 -6.11 5.93 4.82
N ILE A 167 -6.21 5.32 6.00
CA ILE A 167 -5.65 3.99 6.29
C ILE A 167 -6.44 2.90 5.55
N GLY A 168 -7.77 3.03 5.50
CA GLY A 168 -8.64 2.17 4.69
C GLY A 168 -8.31 2.21 3.21
N ALA A 169 -8.15 3.40 2.64
CA ALA A 169 -7.75 3.58 1.25
C ALA A 169 -6.38 2.95 0.97
N TRP A 170 -5.38 3.24 1.82
CA TRP A 170 -4.04 2.65 1.72
C TRP A 170 -4.05 1.11 1.78
N ARG A 171 -4.87 0.52 2.66
CA ARG A 171 -5.00 -0.95 2.74
C ARG A 171 -5.59 -1.53 1.46
N LYS A 172 -6.65 -0.92 0.94
CA LYS A 172 -7.32 -1.36 -0.30
C LYS A 172 -6.35 -1.31 -1.48
N GLU A 173 -5.65 -0.18 -1.64
CA GLU A 173 -4.62 -0.01 -2.67
C GLU A 173 -3.53 -1.10 -2.58
N ASN A 174 -3.03 -1.40 -1.38
CA ASN A 174 -2.04 -2.46 -1.20
C ASN A 174 -2.58 -3.86 -1.52
N ALA A 175 -3.83 -4.14 -1.17
CA ALA A 175 -4.47 -5.41 -1.51
C ALA A 175 -4.62 -5.55 -3.03
N GLU A 176 -5.09 -4.51 -3.71
CA GLU A 176 -5.20 -4.47 -5.18
C GLU A 176 -3.85 -4.67 -5.86
N ILE A 177 -2.81 -3.96 -5.40
CA ILE A 177 -1.44 -4.11 -5.91
C ILE A 177 -0.91 -5.54 -5.68
N SER A 178 -1.23 -6.14 -4.54
CA SER A 178 -0.79 -7.50 -4.23
C SER A 178 -1.46 -8.51 -5.16
N SER A 179 -2.78 -8.41 -5.34
CA SER A 179 -3.52 -9.25 -6.29
C SER A 179 -3.02 -9.08 -7.73
N LEU A 180 -2.70 -7.86 -8.16
CA LEU A 180 -2.12 -7.61 -9.48
C LEU A 180 -0.74 -8.26 -9.65
N LYS A 181 0.06 -8.39 -8.58
CA LYS A 181 1.37 -9.06 -8.61
C LYS A 181 1.25 -10.58 -8.73
N GLU A 182 0.17 -11.15 -8.21
CA GLU A 182 -0.13 -12.59 -8.28
C GLU A 182 -0.58 -13.03 -9.68
N LEU A 183 -1.00 -12.11 -10.54
CA LEU A 183 -1.36 -12.43 -11.92
C LEU A 183 -0.17 -13.03 -12.70
N PRO A 184 -0.42 -14.03 -13.56
CA PRO A 184 0.59 -14.55 -14.48
C PRO A 184 1.29 -13.44 -15.27
N GLN A 185 2.59 -13.63 -15.53
CA GLN A 185 3.43 -12.62 -16.16
C GLN A 185 2.85 -12.10 -17.48
N GLU A 186 2.33 -12.99 -18.33
CA GLU A 186 1.71 -12.63 -19.61
C GLU A 186 0.55 -11.64 -19.46
N PHE A 187 -0.30 -11.81 -18.44
CA PHE A 187 -1.39 -10.86 -18.15
C PHE A 187 -0.83 -9.51 -17.68
N ARG A 188 0.17 -9.51 -16.79
CA ARG A 188 0.79 -8.26 -16.32
C ARG A 188 1.43 -7.49 -17.47
N GLU A 189 2.12 -8.17 -18.37
CA GLU A 189 2.70 -7.58 -19.59
C GLU A 189 1.64 -7.06 -20.57
N PHE A 190 0.49 -7.75 -20.66
CA PHE A 190 -0.61 -7.30 -21.50
C PHE A 190 -1.28 -6.04 -20.93
N ILE A 191 -1.62 -6.04 -19.64
CA ILE A 191 -2.39 -4.96 -18.98
C ILE A 191 -1.56 -3.67 -18.88
N THR A 192 -0.23 -3.77 -18.73
CA THR A 192 0.64 -2.60 -18.57
C THR A 192 0.92 -1.84 -19.86
N LYS A 193 0.52 -2.37 -21.04
CA LYS A 193 0.69 -1.69 -22.33
C LYS A 193 -0.48 -0.73 -22.58
N PRO A 194 -0.25 0.60 -22.72
CA PRO A 194 -1.33 1.56 -22.92
C PRO A 194 -2.19 1.29 -24.18
N ILE A 195 -1.58 0.73 -25.23
CA ILE A 195 -2.28 0.35 -26.46
C ILE A 195 -3.32 -0.75 -26.24
N ASN A 196 -3.23 -1.50 -25.14
CA ASN A 196 -4.16 -2.57 -24.84
C ASN A 196 -5.42 -2.10 -24.09
N ALA A 197 -5.51 -0.82 -23.71
CA ALA A 197 -6.67 -0.27 -23.00
C ALA A 197 -8.02 -0.56 -23.69
N PRO A 198 -8.16 -0.48 -25.04
CA PRO A 198 -9.41 -0.83 -25.71
C PRO A 198 -9.85 -2.28 -25.52
N TYR A 199 -8.91 -3.23 -25.42
CA TYR A 199 -9.24 -4.64 -25.17
C TYR A 199 -9.74 -4.86 -23.75
N LEU A 200 -9.16 -4.15 -22.77
CA LEU A 200 -9.61 -4.20 -21.39
C LEU A 200 -11.00 -3.57 -21.24
N ASP A 201 -11.26 -2.43 -21.89
CA ASP A 201 -12.57 -1.80 -21.92
C ASP A 201 -13.63 -2.72 -22.57
N LEU A 202 -13.29 -3.40 -23.66
CA LEU A 202 -14.16 -4.40 -24.26
C LEU A 202 -14.42 -5.57 -23.31
N ALA A 203 -13.39 -6.11 -22.66
CA ALA A 203 -13.54 -7.19 -21.69
C ALA A 203 -14.44 -6.79 -20.51
N MET A 204 -14.30 -5.57 -20.01
CA MET A 204 -15.17 -5.00 -18.97
C MET A 204 -16.63 -4.94 -19.44
N LYS A 205 -16.90 -4.36 -20.61
CA LYS A 205 -18.25 -4.30 -21.18
C LYS A 205 -18.88 -5.68 -21.41
N LEU A 206 -18.09 -6.63 -21.90
CA LEU A 206 -18.55 -8.01 -22.09
C LEU A 206 -18.90 -8.68 -20.74
N SER A 207 -18.14 -8.39 -19.67
CA SER A 207 -18.40 -8.96 -18.34
C SER A 207 -19.72 -8.50 -17.71
N GLU A 208 -20.26 -7.36 -18.15
CA GLU A 208 -21.54 -6.81 -17.68
C GLU A 208 -22.75 -7.40 -18.43
N LEU A 209 -22.53 -8.11 -19.54
CA LEU A 209 -23.61 -8.69 -20.33
C LEU A 209 -24.15 -9.98 -19.70
N ASP A 210 -25.46 -10.19 -19.84
CA ASP A 210 -26.06 -11.48 -19.51
C ASP A 210 -25.59 -12.59 -20.45
N VAL A 211 -25.70 -13.83 -19.98
CA VAL A 211 -25.17 -15.02 -20.66
C VAL A 211 -25.79 -15.22 -22.05
N GLN A 212 -27.04 -14.81 -22.26
CA GLN A 212 -27.71 -14.95 -23.55
C GLN A 212 -27.12 -13.98 -24.58
N LYS A 213 -26.92 -12.71 -24.20
CA LYS A 213 -26.27 -11.72 -25.06
C LYS A 213 -24.83 -12.10 -25.40
N LEU A 214 -24.09 -12.65 -24.45
CA LEU A 214 -22.73 -13.14 -24.70
C LEU A 214 -22.70 -14.26 -25.75
N ARG A 215 -23.66 -15.19 -25.70
CA ARG A 215 -23.77 -16.25 -26.72
C ARG A 215 -24.09 -15.68 -28.10
N MET A 216 -25.02 -14.73 -28.19
CA MET A 216 -25.34 -14.09 -29.47
C MET A 216 -24.14 -13.37 -30.07
N VAL A 217 -23.33 -12.68 -29.25
CA VAL A 217 -22.08 -12.05 -29.70
C VAL A 217 -21.09 -13.11 -30.20
N ALA A 218 -20.94 -14.23 -29.50
CA ALA A 218 -20.05 -15.32 -29.91
C ALA A 218 -20.50 -15.99 -31.22
N GLU A 219 -21.80 -16.24 -31.38
CA GLU A 219 -22.40 -16.79 -32.59
C GLU A 219 -22.19 -15.85 -33.79
N GLY A 220 -22.43 -14.55 -33.61
CA GLY A 220 -22.19 -13.55 -34.66
C GLY A 220 -20.70 -13.45 -35.06
N LEU A 221 -19.76 -13.58 -34.12
CA LEU A 221 -18.32 -13.61 -34.44
C LEU A 221 -17.92 -14.88 -35.21
N LEU A 222 -18.50 -16.02 -34.86
CA LEU A 222 -18.31 -17.30 -35.57
C LEU A 222 -18.83 -17.23 -37.01
N GLU A 223 -20.01 -16.65 -37.23
CA GLU A 223 -20.58 -16.49 -38.58
C GLU A 223 -19.76 -15.56 -39.50
N ILE A 224 -19.08 -14.55 -38.93
CA ILE A 224 -18.25 -13.61 -39.72
C ILE A 224 -16.86 -14.21 -40.02
N THR A 225 -16.45 -15.26 -39.30
CA THR A 225 -15.12 -15.88 -39.44
C THR A 225 -15.11 -17.19 -40.23
N LEU A 226 -16.27 -17.68 -40.65
CA LEU A 226 -16.49 -18.84 -41.52
C LEU A 226 -16.76 -18.40 -42.97
#